data_AF-A0A519LYS9-F1
#
_entry.id   AF-A0A519LYS9-F1
#
_cell.length_a   1.000
_cell.length_b   1.000
_cell.length_c   1.000
_cell.angle_alpha   90.00
_cell.angle_beta   90.00
_cell.angle_gamma   90.00
#
_symmetry.space_group_name_H-M   'P 1'
#
loop_
_entity.id
_entity.type
_entity.pdbx_description
1 polymer ?
#
loop_
_entity_poly.entity_id
_entity_poly.type
_entity_poly.pdbx_seq_one_letter_code
_entity_poly.pdbx_strand_id
1 'polypeptide(L)'
;MDKKRRKEISEEFRKENLIEFRQNLPIDENLFPRLFDFLDNELEKNGCNHTSLITEKYLQKTGVTNLTEVVEWLAENGGYCDCEILANVEDLFDYLDPPKINLVPKKNIHRQKINSIKTDFDFCIEKVPSPWSLLEIKSTDSTEYFFQIGKNNNCTVNLQNHSFLFQYDNDEQWINFWINETQLNYNLENLIIERFQFSAYSIIIAKTKDWSPVKIWCINRENPKWFLKMNTQLNRYKGDIKELEKLLNSIVL
;
A
#
# COMPACT_ATOMS: atom_id res chain seq x y z
N MET A 1 -28.29 2.22 -6.07
CA MET A 1 -27.22 1.64 -6.93
C MET A 1 -26.70 0.40 -6.26
N ASP A 2 -26.93 -0.76 -6.88
CA ASP A 2 -26.56 -2.07 -6.33
C ASP A 2 -25.04 -2.26 -6.24
N LYS A 3 -24.60 -2.77 -5.09
CA LYS A 3 -23.20 -3.10 -4.78
C LYS A 3 -22.56 -4.02 -5.83
N LYS A 4 -23.37 -4.87 -6.47
CA LYS A 4 -22.97 -5.78 -7.54
C LYS A 4 -22.58 -5.02 -8.82
N ARG A 5 -23.40 -4.05 -9.23
CA ARG A 5 -23.19 -3.24 -10.43
C ARG A 5 -21.96 -2.33 -10.31
N ARG A 6 -21.65 -1.83 -9.11
CA ARG A 6 -20.40 -1.07 -8.87
C ARG A 6 -19.14 -1.92 -8.97
N LYS A 7 -19.21 -3.19 -8.53
CA LYS A 7 -18.09 -4.13 -8.63
C LYS A 7 -17.85 -4.54 -10.09
N GLU A 8 -18.92 -4.82 -10.83
CA GLU A 8 -18.86 -5.16 -12.26
C GLU A 8 -18.23 -4.01 -13.06
N ILE A 9 -18.66 -2.76 -12.86
CA ILE A 9 -18.08 -1.59 -13.52
C ILE A 9 -16.60 -1.41 -13.16
N SER A 10 -16.22 -1.63 -11.90
CA SER A 10 -14.81 -1.51 -11.48
C SER A 10 -13.92 -2.63 -12.02
N GLU A 11 -14.45 -3.85 -12.16
CA GLU A 11 -13.75 -4.98 -12.76
C GLU A 11 -13.61 -4.81 -14.28
N GLU A 12 -14.63 -4.26 -14.93
CA GLU A 12 -14.63 -3.95 -16.36
C GLU A 12 -13.61 -2.84 -16.67
N PHE A 13 -13.60 -1.75 -15.90
CA PHE A 13 -12.62 -0.67 -16.06
C PHE A 13 -11.18 -1.15 -15.82
N ARG A 14 -10.95 -2.04 -14.85
CA ARG A 14 -9.62 -2.64 -14.62
C ARG A 14 -9.18 -3.53 -15.78
N LYS A 15 -10.11 -4.23 -16.43
CA LYS A 15 -9.81 -5.03 -17.63
C LYS A 15 -9.52 -4.15 -18.83
N GLU A 16 -10.29 -3.09 -19.04
CA GLU A 16 -10.08 -2.14 -20.13
C GLU A 16 -8.71 -1.45 -20.02
N ASN A 17 -8.36 -0.93 -18.84
CA ASN A 17 -7.04 -0.33 -18.60
C ASN A 17 -5.90 -1.34 -18.80
N LEU A 18 -6.09 -2.60 -18.41
CA LEU A 18 -5.08 -3.66 -18.62
C LEU A 18 -4.93 -4.02 -20.10
N ILE A 19 -6.04 -4.03 -20.85
CA ILE A 19 -6.00 -4.25 -22.30
C ILE A 19 -5.25 -3.10 -22.99
N GLU A 20 -5.53 -1.86 -22.62
CA GLU A 20 -4.85 -0.68 -23.15
C GLU A 20 -3.35 -0.70 -22.79
N PHE A 21 -3.01 -0.99 -21.53
CA PHE A 21 -1.62 -1.17 -21.11
C PHE A 21 -0.88 -2.21 -21.96
N ARG A 22 -1.48 -3.39 -22.15
CA ARG A 22 -0.91 -4.47 -22.96
C ARG A 22 -0.72 -4.11 -24.43
N GLN A 23 -1.61 -3.28 -24.97
CA GLN A 23 -1.50 -2.80 -26.35
C GLN A 23 -0.38 -1.78 -26.52
N ASN A 24 -0.01 -1.07 -25.45
CA ASN A 24 1.05 -0.05 -25.45
C ASN A 24 2.43 -0.61 -25.08
N LEU A 25 2.58 -1.92 -24.87
CA LEU A 25 3.88 -2.51 -24.58
C LEU A 25 4.77 -2.52 -25.83
N PRO A 26 6.04 -2.06 -25.74
CA PRO A 26 6.95 -1.99 -26.87
C PRO A 26 7.49 -3.36 -27.31
N ILE A 27 7.40 -4.37 -26.43
CA ILE A 27 7.83 -5.76 -26.68
C ILE A 27 6.86 -6.75 -26.02
N ASP A 28 7.09 -8.04 -26.29
CA ASP A 28 6.33 -9.12 -25.66
C ASP A 28 6.36 -9.00 -24.13
N GLU A 29 5.15 -8.98 -23.55
CA GLU A 29 4.90 -8.89 -22.11
C GLU A 29 5.72 -9.90 -21.28
N ASN A 30 6.00 -11.10 -21.81
CA ASN A 30 6.73 -12.14 -21.09
C ASN A 30 8.26 -11.89 -21.01
N LEU A 31 8.78 -10.88 -21.72
CA LEU A 31 10.18 -10.50 -21.65
C LEU A 31 10.50 -9.61 -20.43
N PHE A 32 9.52 -8.84 -19.95
CA PHE A 32 9.72 -7.91 -18.82
C PHE A 32 10.09 -8.62 -17.50
N PRO A 33 9.35 -9.66 -17.03
CA PRO A 33 9.75 -10.38 -15.82
C PRO A 33 11.16 -10.97 -15.90
N ARG A 34 11.55 -11.48 -17.07
CA ARG A 34 12.89 -12.05 -17.27
C ARG A 34 13.98 -10.98 -17.34
N LEU A 35 13.63 -9.76 -17.74
CA LEU A 35 14.50 -8.59 -17.67
C LEU A 35 14.69 -8.19 -16.20
N PHE A 36 13.62 -8.11 -15.40
CA PHE A 36 13.70 -7.77 -13.97
C PHE A 36 14.55 -8.79 -13.20
N ASP A 37 14.28 -10.09 -13.37
CA ASP A 37 15.11 -11.17 -12.81
C ASP A 37 16.60 -11.02 -13.19
N PHE A 38 16.88 -10.62 -14.43
CA PHE A 38 18.25 -10.44 -14.90
C PHE A 38 18.91 -9.21 -14.28
N LEU A 39 18.19 -8.10 -14.17
CA LEU A 39 18.67 -6.86 -13.56
C LEU A 39 18.96 -7.05 -12.07
N ASP A 40 18.07 -7.70 -11.33
CA ASP A 40 18.29 -8.05 -9.92
C ASP A 40 19.62 -8.80 -9.72
N ASN A 41 19.82 -9.85 -10.52
CA ASN A 41 21.03 -10.69 -10.44
C ASN A 41 22.33 -9.97 -10.84
N GLU A 42 22.27 -9.02 -11.78
CA GLU A 42 23.45 -8.29 -12.25
C GLU A 42 23.77 -7.08 -11.36
N LEU A 43 22.75 -6.39 -10.84
CA LEU A 43 22.90 -5.26 -9.93
C LEU A 43 23.36 -5.69 -8.53
N GLU A 44 22.93 -6.85 -8.04
CA GLU A 44 23.45 -7.42 -6.79
C GLU A 44 24.97 -7.65 -6.85
N LYS A 45 25.49 -8.02 -8.02
CA LYS A 45 26.93 -8.32 -8.22
C LYS A 45 27.76 -7.09 -8.50
N ASN A 46 27.27 -6.19 -9.35
CA ASN A 46 28.06 -5.12 -9.94
C ASN A 46 27.67 -3.72 -9.43
N GLY A 47 26.54 -3.59 -8.74
CA GLY A 47 25.93 -2.32 -8.38
C GLY A 47 25.38 -1.55 -9.59
N CYS A 48 24.66 -0.47 -9.32
CA CYS A 48 24.15 0.41 -10.38
C CYS A 48 25.19 1.45 -10.78
N ASN A 49 25.38 1.65 -12.09
CA ASN A 49 26.23 2.70 -12.66
C ASN A 49 25.42 3.90 -13.20
N HIS A 50 24.13 4.00 -12.86
CA HIS A 50 23.17 5.02 -13.32
C HIS A 50 23.01 5.08 -14.84
N THR A 51 23.12 3.95 -15.52
CA THR A 51 22.83 3.81 -16.96
C THR A 51 21.84 2.67 -17.21
N SER A 52 21.35 2.54 -18.45
CA SER A 52 20.53 1.44 -18.97
C SER A 52 21.35 0.33 -19.65
N LEU A 53 22.67 0.30 -19.44
CA LEU A 53 23.57 -0.57 -20.21
C LEU A 53 23.30 -2.07 -19.98
N ILE A 54 22.93 -2.47 -18.76
CA ILE A 54 22.63 -3.88 -18.46
C ILE A 54 21.32 -4.27 -19.16
N THR A 55 20.32 -3.39 -19.13
CA THR A 55 19.05 -3.53 -19.85
C THR A 55 19.26 -3.66 -21.35
N GLU A 56 19.99 -2.74 -21.99
CA GLU A 56 20.26 -2.77 -23.42
C GLU A 56 20.98 -4.07 -23.84
N LYS A 57 21.96 -4.49 -23.05
CA LYS A 57 22.70 -5.74 -23.28
C LYS A 57 21.77 -6.96 -23.19
N TYR A 58 20.84 -6.97 -22.25
CA TYR A 58 19.85 -8.03 -22.12
C TYR A 58 18.93 -8.08 -23.34
N LEU A 59 18.34 -6.94 -23.72
CA LEU A 59 17.41 -6.84 -24.84
C LEU A 59 18.06 -7.30 -26.16
N GLN A 60 19.30 -6.87 -26.41
CA GLN A 60 20.11 -7.33 -27.55
C GLN A 60 20.30 -8.85 -27.54
N LYS A 61 20.65 -9.42 -26.38
CA LYS A 61 20.87 -10.87 -26.22
C LYS A 61 19.58 -11.66 -26.47
N THR A 62 18.41 -11.11 -26.12
CA THR A 62 17.10 -11.73 -26.36
C THR A 62 16.58 -11.56 -27.79
N GLY A 63 17.29 -10.81 -28.65
CA GLY A 63 16.91 -10.62 -30.05
C GLY A 63 15.86 -9.53 -30.27
N VAL A 64 15.67 -8.62 -29.30
CA VAL A 64 14.80 -7.45 -29.45
C VAL A 64 15.40 -6.49 -30.47
N THR A 65 14.63 -6.15 -31.49
CA THR A 65 15.09 -5.33 -32.62
C THR A 65 14.79 -3.84 -32.46
N ASN A 66 13.79 -3.47 -31.65
CA ASN A 66 13.35 -2.09 -31.42
C ASN A 66 13.87 -1.51 -30.10
N LEU A 67 15.18 -1.61 -29.88
CA LEU A 67 15.82 -1.21 -28.61
C LEU A 67 15.50 0.23 -28.18
N THR A 68 15.54 1.18 -29.12
CA THR A 68 15.27 2.59 -28.83
C THR A 68 13.85 2.80 -28.29
N GLU A 69 12.85 2.20 -28.93
CA GLU A 69 11.44 2.30 -28.50
C GLU A 69 11.24 1.69 -27.11
N VAL A 70 11.91 0.58 -26.81
CA VAL A 70 11.84 -0.04 -25.49
C VAL A 70 12.48 0.84 -24.42
N VAL A 71 13.67 1.39 -24.67
CA VAL A 71 14.36 2.26 -23.71
C VAL A 71 13.60 3.56 -23.50
N GLU A 72 13.03 4.15 -24.54
CA GLU A 72 12.16 5.33 -24.43
C GLU A 72 10.92 5.03 -23.60
N TRP A 73 10.24 3.91 -23.86
CA TRP A 73 9.08 3.49 -23.08
C TRP A 73 9.43 3.25 -21.60
N LEU A 74 10.58 2.63 -21.31
CA LEU A 74 11.06 2.44 -19.94
C LEU A 74 11.29 3.79 -19.26
N ALA A 75 11.93 4.74 -19.95
CA ALA A 75 12.18 6.09 -19.45
C ALA A 75 10.89 6.89 -19.22
N GLU A 76 9.90 6.79 -20.11
CA GLU A 76 8.57 7.40 -19.93
C GLU A 76 7.84 6.88 -18.69
N ASN A 77 8.13 5.64 -18.30
CA ASN A 77 7.64 5.00 -17.07
C ASN A 77 8.62 5.14 -15.88
N GLY A 78 9.58 6.07 -15.96
CA GLY A 78 10.47 6.42 -14.86
C GLY A 78 11.70 5.53 -14.71
N GLY A 79 12.02 4.68 -15.69
CA GLY A 79 13.19 3.79 -15.70
C GLY A 79 14.37 4.35 -16.51
N TYR A 80 15.04 5.41 -16.03
CA TYR A 80 16.19 6.00 -16.74
C TYR A 80 17.53 5.29 -16.46
N CYS A 81 17.66 4.56 -15.34
CA CYS A 81 18.73 3.59 -15.07
C CYS A 81 18.19 2.17 -14.90
N ASP A 82 19.08 1.18 -14.99
CA ASP A 82 18.84 -0.22 -14.63
C ASP A 82 18.19 -0.37 -13.22
N CYS A 83 18.56 0.51 -12.28
CA CYS A 83 18.00 0.55 -10.93
C CYS A 83 16.56 1.05 -10.83
N GLU A 84 16.22 2.06 -11.62
CA GLU A 84 14.92 2.70 -11.66
C GLU A 84 13.93 1.86 -12.46
N ILE A 85 14.42 1.08 -13.43
CA ILE A 85 13.60 0.10 -14.12
C ILE A 85 13.02 -0.90 -13.11
N LEU A 86 13.83 -1.44 -12.19
CA LEU A 86 13.32 -2.27 -11.10
C LEU A 86 12.40 -1.49 -10.16
N ALA A 87 12.82 -0.29 -9.72
CA ALA A 87 12.06 0.44 -8.71
C ALA A 87 10.71 1.00 -9.18
N ASN A 88 10.57 1.33 -10.47
CA ASN A 88 9.43 2.08 -11.01
C ASN A 88 8.63 1.30 -12.07
N VAL A 89 9.31 0.47 -12.88
CA VAL A 89 8.68 -0.22 -14.01
C VAL A 89 8.20 -1.61 -13.62
N GLU A 90 8.89 -2.32 -12.72
CA GLU A 90 8.51 -3.67 -12.27
C GLU A 90 7.08 -3.71 -11.70
N ASP A 91 6.72 -2.74 -10.85
CA ASP A 91 5.39 -2.60 -10.25
C ASP A 91 4.25 -2.54 -11.29
N LEU A 92 4.52 -2.06 -12.52
CA LEU A 92 3.53 -2.02 -13.60
C LEU A 92 3.11 -3.42 -14.04
N PHE A 93 3.96 -4.42 -13.82
CA PHE A 93 3.76 -5.81 -14.20
C PHE A 93 3.27 -6.70 -13.05
N ASP A 94 2.90 -6.13 -11.91
CA ASP A 94 2.32 -6.83 -10.75
C ASP A 94 1.11 -7.73 -11.08
N TYR A 95 0.45 -7.51 -12.21
CA TYR A 95 -0.66 -8.36 -12.66
C TYR A 95 -0.21 -9.67 -13.33
N LEU A 96 1.07 -9.79 -13.74
CA LEU A 96 1.67 -10.99 -14.32
C LEU A 96 2.06 -12.01 -13.27
N ASP A 97 2.58 -11.52 -12.16
CA ASP A 97 2.70 -12.24 -10.90
C ASP A 97 1.68 -11.65 -9.93
N PRO A 98 0.35 -11.81 -10.19
CA PRO A 98 -0.65 -11.35 -9.23
C PRO A 98 -0.24 -11.99 -7.91
N PRO A 99 -0.01 -11.19 -6.84
CA PRO A 99 0.60 -11.68 -5.61
C PRO A 99 -0.10 -12.96 -5.33
N LYS A 100 0.62 -14.10 -5.37
CA LYS A 100 0.00 -15.42 -5.32
C LYS A 100 -1.07 -15.27 -4.25
N ILE A 101 -2.33 -15.25 -4.67
CA ILE A 101 -3.38 -15.72 -3.80
C ILE A 101 -2.98 -17.17 -3.76
N ASN A 102 -2.03 -17.48 -2.88
CA ASN A 102 -1.95 -18.77 -2.29
C ASN A 102 -3.40 -18.96 -1.91
N LEU A 103 -4.09 -19.81 -2.67
CA LEU A 103 -5.12 -20.65 -2.12
C LEU A 103 -4.37 -21.46 -1.06
N VAL A 104 -3.96 -20.78 0.03
CA VAL A 104 -3.49 -21.40 1.24
C VAL A 104 -4.70 -22.24 1.59
N PRO A 105 -4.55 -23.57 1.63
CA PRO A 105 -5.65 -24.47 1.92
C PRO A 105 -6.32 -23.92 3.17
N LYS A 106 -7.59 -23.45 3.02
CA LYS A 106 -8.34 -22.62 3.99
C LYS A 106 -7.49 -22.35 5.23
N LYS A 107 -6.69 -21.25 5.24
CA LYS A 107 -5.96 -20.85 6.46
C LYS A 107 -6.94 -21.07 7.60
N ASN A 108 -6.54 -21.81 8.64
CA ASN A 108 -7.29 -21.83 9.89
C ASN A 108 -7.18 -20.42 10.47
N ILE A 109 -7.91 -19.47 9.88
CA ILE A 109 -7.96 -18.08 10.27
C ILE A 109 -8.82 -18.08 11.51
N HIS A 110 -8.16 -18.10 12.66
CA HIS A 110 -8.84 -17.98 13.91
C HIS A 110 -9.07 -16.49 14.17
N ARG A 111 -10.33 -16.06 14.04
CA ARG A 111 -10.75 -14.71 14.37
C ARG A 111 -11.43 -14.74 15.73
N GLN A 112 -10.89 -14.00 16.68
CA GLN A 112 -11.52 -13.82 17.99
C GLN A 112 -11.62 -12.36 18.37
N LYS A 113 -12.67 -12.04 19.13
CA LYS A 113 -12.82 -10.72 19.74
C LYS A 113 -12.12 -10.75 21.10
N ILE A 114 -11.21 -9.83 21.30
CA ILE A 114 -10.47 -9.66 22.56
C ILE A 114 -10.74 -8.27 23.13
N ASN A 115 -10.50 -8.09 24.43
CA ASN A 115 -10.76 -6.81 25.13
C ASN A 115 -9.49 -6.11 25.62
N SER A 116 -8.34 -6.77 25.50
CA SER A 116 -7.02 -6.28 25.89
C SER A 116 -5.95 -6.95 25.05
N ILE A 117 -4.79 -6.32 24.94
CA ILE A 117 -3.61 -6.85 24.25
C ILE A 117 -2.34 -6.27 24.85
N LYS A 118 -1.30 -7.08 24.91
CA LYS A 118 0.08 -6.63 25.10
C LYS A 118 0.95 -7.34 24.06
N THR A 119 1.66 -6.57 23.25
CA THR A 119 2.54 -7.09 22.20
C THR A 119 4.00 -7.05 22.63
N ASP A 120 4.84 -7.75 21.89
CA ASP A 120 6.30 -7.79 22.00
C ASP A 120 6.98 -6.52 21.43
N PHE A 121 6.25 -5.72 20.66
CA PHE A 121 6.69 -4.42 20.11
C PHE A 121 6.16 -3.22 20.91
N ASP A 122 5.93 -3.39 22.22
CA ASP A 122 5.54 -2.32 23.14
C ASP A 122 4.21 -1.60 22.81
N PHE A 123 3.23 -2.35 22.27
CA PHE A 123 1.85 -1.89 22.20
C PHE A 123 1.02 -2.56 23.30
N CYS A 124 0.35 -1.77 24.14
CA CYS A 124 -0.49 -2.27 25.22
C CYS A 124 -1.84 -1.55 25.28
N ILE A 125 -2.94 -2.31 25.32
CA ILE A 125 -4.27 -1.81 25.67
C ILE A 125 -4.86 -2.73 26.75
N GLU A 126 -5.12 -2.19 27.93
CA GLU A 126 -5.71 -3.00 29.02
C GLU A 126 -7.22 -3.15 28.87
N LYS A 127 -7.86 -2.14 28.28
CA LYS A 127 -9.30 -2.13 28.07
C LYS A 127 -9.66 -1.33 26.82
N VAL A 128 -10.22 -2.01 25.83
CA VAL A 128 -10.72 -1.37 24.60
C VAL A 128 -11.91 -0.45 24.93
N PRO A 129 -11.87 0.84 24.59
CA PRO A 129 -12.94 1.78 24.89
C PRO A 129 -14.13 1.60 23.95
N SER A 130 -15.35 1.78 24.46
CA SER A 130 -16.55 1.86 23.61
C SER A 130 -16.46 3.07 22.67
N PRO A 131 -16.84 2.97 21.38
CA PRO A 131 -17.57 1.86 20.73
C PRO A 131 -16.68 0.83 20.02
N TRP A 132 -15.38 0.81 20.28
CA TRP A 132 -14.44 -0.06 19.60
C TRP A 132 -14.62 -1.54 19.98
N SER A 133 -14.42 -2.41 19.00
CA SER A 133 -14.22 -3.84 19.20
C SER A 133 -12.84 -4.21 18.66
N LEU A 134 -12.02 -4.87 19.47
CA LEU A 134 -10.71 -5.38 19.04
C LEU A 134 -10.85 -6.82 18.56
N LEU A 135 -10.30 -7.08 17.39
CA LEU A 135 -10.31 -8.35 16.71
C LEU A 135 -8.87 -8.79 16.52
N GLU A 136 -8.56 -9.99 16.98
CA GLU A 136 -7.33 -10.68 16.69
C GLU A 136 -7.61 -11.68 15.55
N ILE A 137 -6.75 -11.64 14.53
CA ILE A 137 -6.79 -12.55 13.40
C ILE A 137 -5.46 -13.29 13.39
N LYS A 138 -5.48 -14.56 13.79
CA LYS A 138 -4.31 -15.44 13.75
C LYS A 138 -4.28 -16.21 12.45
N SER A 139 -3.16 -16.12 11.76
CA SER A 139 -2.79 -16.98 10.65
C SER A 139 -1.62 -17.88 11.06
N THR A 140 -1.21 -18.80 10.18
CA THR A 140 -0.08 -19.72 10.42
C THR A 140 1.21 -18.99 10.76
N ASP A 141 1.42 -17.80 10.18
CA ASP A 141 2.71 -17.11 10.18
C ASP A 141 2.61 -15.68 10.73
N SER A 142 1.40 -15.20 11.03
CA SER A 142 1.19 -13.82 11.49
C SER A 142 -0.03 -13.67 12.38
N THR A 143 0.01 -12.68 13.26
CA THR A 143 -1.16 -12.22 14.02
C THR A 143 -1.42 -10.76 13.70
N GLU A 144 -2.64 -10.46 13.25
CA GLU A 144 -3.07 -9.11 12.94
C GLU A 144 -4.13 -8.65 13.94
N TYR A 145 -4.09 -7.35 14.25
CA TYR A 145 -5.02 -6.74 15.20
C TYR A 145 -5.79 -5.60 14.55
N PHE A 146 -7.11 -5.61 14.72
CA PHE A 146 -8.02 -4.61 14.16
C PHE A 146 -8.99 -4.10 15.21
N PHE A 147 -9.07 -2.78 15.37
CA PHE A 147 -10.17 -2.12 16.05
C PHE A 147 -11.25 -1.76 15.03
N GLN A 148 -12.51 -1.98 15.38
CA GLN A 148 -13.65 -1.69 14.51
C GLN A 148 -14.77 -1.00 15.27
N ILE A 149 -15.40 -0.01 14.64
CA ILE A 149 -16.67 0.57 15.09
C ILE A 149 -17.82 -0.02 14.28
N GLY A 150 -18.77 -0.66 14.96
CA GLY A 150 -19.95 -1.28 14.34
C GLY A 150 -19.66 -2.60 13.61
N LYS A 151 -20.64 -3.10 12.85
CA LYS A 151 -20.55 -4.40 12.14
C LYS A 151 -20.00 -4.28 10.70
N ASN A 152 -19.98 -3.07 10.16
CA ASN A 152 -19.52 -2.80 8.79
C ASN A 152 -18.07 -2.33 8.83
N ASN A 153 -17.28 -2.62 7.78
CA ASN A 153 -15.88 -2.20 7.67
C ASN A 153 -15.74 -0.69 7.34
N ASN A 154 -16.67 0.14 7.81
CA ASN A 154 -16.73 1.57 7.48
C ASN A 154 -15.72 2.38 8.30
N CYS A 155 -15.35 1.90 9.49
CA CYS A 155 -14.36 2.51 10.37
C CYS A 155 -13.54 1.39 11.01
N THR A 156 -12.32 1.20 10.51
CA THR A 156 -11.39 0.19 11.01
C THR A 156 -10.04 0.82 11.27
N VAL A 157 -9.39 0.40 12.35
CA VAL A 157 -8.01 0.77 12.70
C VAL A 157 -7.23 -0.51 12.79
N ASN A 158 -6.11 -0.58 12.10
CA ASN A 158 -5.24 -1.72 12.07
C ASN A 158 -3.90 -1.36 12.71
N LEU A 159 -3.43 -2.23 13.60
CA LEU A 159 -2.15 -2.08 14.27
C LEU A 159 -1.05 -2.67 13.40
N GLN A 160 -0.01 -1.87 13.18
CA GLN A 160 1.15 -2.21 12.37
C GLN A 160 2.42 -2.10 13.20
N ASN A 161 3.34 -3.07 13.03
CA ASN A 161 4.60 -3.17 13.77
C ASN A 161 5.84 -2.99 12.88
N HIS A 162 5.65 -2.62 11.60
CA HIS A 162 6.75 -2.33 10.69
C HIS A 162 7.26 -0.91 10.97
N SER A 163 8.52 -0.80 11.40
CA SER A 163 9.18 0.48 11.57
C SER A 163 9.56 1.03 10.20
N PHE A 164 8.78 1.98 9.69
CA PHE A 164 9.18 2.80 8.55
C PHE A 164 9.86 4.07 9.05
N LEU A 165 10.87 4.54 8.32
CA LEU A 165 11.35 5.92 8.44
C LEU A 165 10.27 6.82 7.80
N PHE A 166 9.26 7.20 8.58
CA PHE A 166 8.26 8.15 8.13
C PHE A 166 8.90 9.54 8.02
N GLN A 167 9.03 10.07 6.81
CA GLN A 167 9.34 11.49 6.64
C GLN A 167 8.03 12.25 6.81
N TYR A 168 7.76 12.68 8.05
CA TYR A 168 6.47 13.28 8.43
C TYR A 168 6.06 14.46 7.54
N ASP A 169 7.02 15.27 7.12
CA ASP A 169 6.81 16.47 6.30
C ASP A 169 6.85 16.20 4.78
N ASN A 170 7.00 14.94 4.36
CA ASN A 170 7.02 14.56 2.96
C ASN A 170 5.61 14.19 2.47
N ASP A 171 4.90 15.14 1.84
CA ASP A 171 3.57 14.89 1.26
C ASP A 171 3.58 13.79 0.20
N GLU A 172 4.62 13.73 -0.63
CA GLU A 172 4.74 12.75 -1.72
C GLU A 172 4.77 11.31 -1.16
N GLN A 173 5.48 11.09 -0.05
CA GLN A 173 5.48 9.80 0.65
C GLN A 173 4.06 9.40 1.11
N TRP A 174 3.29 10.34 1.67
CA TRP A 174 1.93 10.06 2.15
C TRP A 174 0.94 9.83 1.01
N ILE A 175 1.14 10.54 -0.10
CA ILE A 175 0.37 10.32 -1.33
C ILE A 175 0.65 8.91 -1.87
N ASN A 176 1.91 8.50 -1.97
CA ASN A 176 2.28 7.16 -2.43
C ASN A 176 1.74 6.07 -1.51
N PHE A 177 1.78 6.26 -0.19
CA PHE A 177 1.11 5.34 0.73
C PHE A 177 -0.39 5.27 0.49
N TRP A 178 -1.06 6.41 0.26
CA TRP A 178 -2.49 6.41 -0.05
C TRP A 178 -2.76 5.69 -1.38
N ILE A 179 -1.98 5.91 -2.43
CA ILE A 179 -2.10 5.23 -3.73
C ILE A 179 -1.92 3.73 -3.55
N ASN A 180 -0.84 3.27 -2.92
CA ASN A 180 -0.54 1.85 -2.73
C ASN A 180 -1.63 1.13 -1.93
N GLU A 181 -2.19 1.81 -0.93
CA GLU A 181 -3.24 1.22 -0.10
C GLU A 181 -4.63 1.18 -0.75
N THR A 182 -4.90 2.11 -1.66
CA THR A 182 -6.21 2.27 -2.27
C THR A 182 -6.26 1.69 -3.67
N GLN A 183 -5.09 1.56 -4.31
CA GLN A 183 -4.88 1.21 -5.71
C GLN A 183 -5.52 2.25 -6.65
N LEU A 184 -5.51 3.52 -6.25
CA LEU A 184 -6.17 4.63 -6.95
C LEU A 184 -5.13 5.68 -7.31
N ASN A 185 -4.95 5.92 -8.60
CA ASN A 185 -3.90 6.76 -9.17
C ASN A 185 -4.45 7.93 -10.02
N TYR A 186 -5.75 8.22 -9.91
CA TYR A 186 -6.43 9.31 -10.63
C TYR A 186 -6.83 10.45 -9.69
N ASN A 187 -6.98 11.66 -10.24
CA ASN A 187 -7.38 12.87 -9.51
C ASN A 187 -6.49 13.18 -8.29
N LEU A 188 -5.20 12.86 -8.37
CA LEU A 188 -4.22 13.06 -7.28
C LEU A 188 -4.07 14.56 -6.91
N GLU A 189 -4.30 15.45 -7.86
CA GLU A 189 -4.38 16.92 -7.65
C GLU A 189 -5.45 17.35 -6.60
N ASN A 190 -6.43 16.49 -6.34
CA ASN A 190 -7.47 16.71 -5.33
C ASN A 190 -7.20 15.98 -4.02
N LEU A 191 -6.10 15.24 -3.93
CA LEU A 191 -5.64 14.60 -2.70
C LEU A 191 -5.03 15.66 -1.78
N ILE A 192 -5.48 15.67 -0.54
CA ILE A 192 -5.11 16.63 0.49
C ILE A 192 -4.52 15.84 1.65
N ILE A 193 -3.32 16.24 2.06
CA ILE A 193 -2.67 15.76 3.27
C ILE A 193 -2.93 16.77 4.38
N GLU A 194 -3.65 16.35 5.43
CA GLU A 194 -3.82 17.15 6.65
C GLU A 194 -3.00 16.52 7.79
N ARG A 195 -2.44 17.38 8.64
CA ARG A 195 -1.57 16.98 9.74
C ARG A 195 -2.08 17.54 11.06
N PHE A 196 -2.14 16.69 12.08
CA PHE A 196 -2.55 17.07 13.42
C PHE A 196 -1.68 16.37 14.46
N GLN A 197 -1.52 17.01 15.62
CA GLN A 197 -0.88 16.40 16.77
C GLN A 197 -1.91 16.14 17.86
N PHE A 198 -1.81 14.98 18.50
CA PHE A 198 -2.66 14.60 19.62
C PHE A 198 -1.80 13.89 20.66
N SER A 199 -1.56 14.54 21.81
CA SER A 199 -0.65 14.01 22.84
C SER A 199 0.73 13.65 22.24
N ALA A 200 1.27 12.46 22.52
CA ALA A 200 2.50 11.94 21.92
C ALA A 200 2.36 11.56 20.43
N TYR A 201 1.17 11.60 19.85
CA TYR A 201 0.89 11.10 18.51
C TYR A 201 0.89 12.19 17.43
N SER A 202 1.44 11.79 16.29
CA SER A 202 1.37 12.49 15.01
C SER A 202 0.33 11.81 14.14
N ILE A 203 -0.70 12.55 13.73
CA ILE A 203 -1.79 12.07 12.89
C ILE A 203 -1.66 12.68 11.50
N ILE A 204 -1.59 11.84 10.48
CA ILE A 204 -1.62 12.19 9.06
C ILE A 204 -2.94 11.72 8.49
N ILE A 205 -3.62 12.58 7.73
CA ILE A 205 -4.87 12.28 7.04
C ILE A 205 -4.65 12.50 5.55
N ALA A 206 -4.80 11.45 4.75
CA ALA A 206 -4.89 11.56 3.30
C ALA A 206 -6.34 11.37 2.87
N LYS A 207 -6.90 12.40 2.21
CA LYS A 207 -8.27 12.38 1.70
C LYS A 207 -8.38 13.16 0.40
N THR A 208 -9.35 12.80 -0.42
CA THR A 208 -9.72 13.61 -1.59
C THR A 208 -10.85 14.58 -1.22
N LYS A 209 -11.07 15.60 -2.05
CA LYS A 209 -12.13 16.61 -1.81
C LYS A 209 -13.54 16.01 -1.79
N ASP A 210 -13.82 15.10 -2.72
CA ASP A 210 -15.21 14.74 -3.06
C ASP A 210 -15.53 13.25 -2.95
N TRP A 211 -14.55 12.41 -2.59
CA TRP A 211 -14.77 10.96 -2.56
C TRP A 211 -14.00 10.23 -1.45
N SER A 212 -14.32 8.96 -1.23
CA SER A 212 -13.73 8.09 -0.20
C SER A 212 -12.91 6.99 -0.88
N PRO A 213 -11.75 6.59 -0.34
CA PRO A 213 -11.49 6.46 1.10
C PRO A 213 -10.65 7.58 1.72
N VAL A 214 -10.86 7.81 3.01
CA VAL A 214 -9.95 8.60 3.86
C VAL A 214 -9.04 7.64 4.60
N LYS A 215 -7.74 7.83 4.45
CA LYS A 215 -6.70 7.08 5.16
C LYS A 215 -6.10 7.96 6.23
N ILE A 216 -5.90 7.38 7.41
CA ILE A 216 -5.32 8.07 8.55
C ILE A 216 -4.20 7.21 9.11
N TRP A 217 -3.01 7.79 9.27
CA TRP A 217 -1.89 7.16 9.96
C TRP A 217 -1.65 7.89 11.26
N CYS A 218 -1.55 7.14 12.36
CA CYS A 218 -1.28 7.66 13.68
C CYS A 218 -0.01 7.03 14.23
N ILE A 219 1.00 7.86 14.42
CA ILE A 219 2.37 7.45 14.74
C ILE A 219 2.71 8.01 16.10
N ASN A 220 3.25 7.16 16.98
CA ASN A 220 3.78 7.63 18.24
C ASN A 220 5.16 8.25 18.02
N ARG A 221 5.34 9.52 18.41
CA ARG A 221 6.61 10.24 18.27
C ARG A 221 7.68 9.79 19.27
N GLU A 222 7.27 9.21 20.40
CA GLU A 222 8.16 8.73 21.45
C GLU A 222 8.57 7.27 21.23
N ASN A 223 7.71 6.47 20.57
CA ASN A 223 7.97 5.06 20.29
C ASN A 223 7.51 4.66 18.86
N PRO A 224 8.35 4.85 17.84
CA PRO A 224 7.99 4.59 16.45
C PRO A 224 8.01 3.10 16.05
N LYS A 225 8.05 2.16 17.01
CA LYS A 225 8.03 0.71 16.74
C LYS A 225 6.72 0.24 16.11
N TRP A 226 5.64 0.99 16.31
CA TRP A 226 4.32 0.68 15.79
C TRP A 226 3.57 1.94 15.37
N PHE A 227 2.58 1.75 14.51
CA PHE A 227 1.64 2.80 14.13
C PHE A 227 0.25 2.22 13.92
N LEU A 228 -0.76 3.09 13.98
CA LEU A 228 -2.14 2.74 13.69
C LEU A 228 -2.53 3.28 12.32
N LYS A 229 -3.15 2.43 11.52
CA LYS A 229 -3.68 2.76 10.21
C LYS A 229 -5.19 2.67 10.23
N MET A 230 -5.86 3.77 9.93
CA MET A 230 -7.31 3.87 10.00
C MET A 230 -7.92 4.13 8.62
N ASN A 231 -9.00 3.40 8.34
CA ASN A 231 -9.85 3.60 7.16
C ASN A 231 -11.18 4.18 7.62
N THR A 232 -11.60 5.27 6.99
CA THR A 232 -12.90 5.90 7.25
C THR A 232 -13.47 6.52 5.96
N GLN A 233 -14.67 7.10 6.06
CA GLN A 233 -15.41 7.74 5.00
C GLN A 233 -15.28 9.27 5.08
N LEU A 234 -15.30 9.92 3.92
CA LEU A 234 -15.15 11.38 3.81
C LEU A 234 -16.20 12.18 4.61
N ASN A 235 -17.42 11.68 4.73
CA ASN A 235 -18.49 12.34 5.49
C ASN A 235 -18.42 12.10 7.00
N ARG A 236 -17.50 11.24 7.47
CA ARG A 236 -17.45 10.78 8.87
C ARG A 236 -16.09 10.96 9.55
N TYR A 237 -15.01 11.11 8.79
CA TYR A 237 -13.65 11.07 9.31
C TYR A 237 -13.43 11.99 10.51
N LYS A 238 -13.99 13.20 10.52
CA LYS A 238 -13.89 14.14 11.66
C LYS A 238 -14.48 13.58 12.96
N GLY A 239 -15.61 12.88 12.87
CA GLY A 239 -16.23 12.23 14.03
C GLY A 239 -15.46 10.98 14.44
N ASP A 240 -15.06 10.16 13.47
CA ASP A 240 -14.32 8.93 13.75
C ASP A 240 -12.91 9.23 14.31
N ILE A 241 -12.29 10.39 14.00
CA ILE A 241 -11.05 10.86 14.63
C ILE A 241 -11.23 11.10 16.13
N LYS A 242 -12.36 11.69 16.57
CA LYS A 242 -12.62 11.85 18.02
C LYS A 242 -12.74 10.50 18.73
N GLU A 243 -13.24 9.48 18.03
CA GLU A 243 -13.24 8.12 18.58
C GLU A 243 -11.85 7.48 18.54
N LEU A 244 -11.01 7.81 17.55
CA LEU A 244 -9.60 7.42 17.51
C LEU A 244 -8.84 8.05 18.68
N GLU A 245 -9.05 9.32 19.00
CA GLU A 245 -8.43 10.00 20.16
C GLU A 245 -8.74 9.28 21.48
N LYS A 246 -9.99 8.83 21.67
CA LYS A 246 -10.36 8.01 22.84
C LYS A 246 -9.63 6.67 22.85
N LEU A 247 -9.44 6.05 21.68
CA LEU A 247 -8.66 4.82 21.56
C LEU A 247 -7.19 5.08 21.92
N LEU A 248 -6.59 6.15 21.42
CA LEU A 248 -5.21 6.52 21.73
C LEU A 248 -4.98 6.75 23.22
N ASN A 249 -5.91 7.44 23.90
CA ASN A 249 -5.85 7.66 25.35
C ASN A 249 -5.95 6.37 26.19
N SER A 250 -6.43 5.27 25.60
CA SER A 250 -6.51 3.98 26.29
C SER A 250 -5.27 3.10 26.09
N ILE A 251 -4.34 3.51 25.23
CA ILE A 251 -3.07 2.82 25.02
C ILE A 251 -2.14 3.17 26.16
N VAL A 252 -1.56 2.14 26.78
CA VAL A 252 -0.54 2.30 27.81
C VAL A 252 0.81 2.31 27.11
N LEU A 253 1.52 3.44 27.21
CA LEU A 253 2.87 3.64 26.69
C LEU A 253 3.93 3.13 27.67
#